data_AF-A0A955XZ96-F1
#
_entry.id   AF-A0A955XZ96-F1
#
_cell.length_a   1.000
_cell.length_b   1.000
_cell.length_c   1.000
_cell.angle_alpha   90.00
_cell.angle_beta   90.00
_cell.angle_gamma   90.00
#
_symmetry.space_group_name_H-M   'P 1'
#
loop_
_entity.id
_entity.type
_entity.pdbx_description
1 polymer ?
#
loop_
_entity_poly.entity_id
_entity_poly.type
_entity_poly.pdbx_seq_one_letter_code
_entity_poly.pdbx_strand_id
1 'polypeptide(L)'
;MRAFFFPLVVLATLASGCASTEAPPVMQGDVMARYADNSAQVGIGGTLVAPEIAFEPCEAATLQGGPATFTFEGNEGAVTLDLPDAELCGIRIVVTELIIEAEDDGVAKTVVGQDFDFWVPGEAIPTEGGLVLQLGNSTWLEDFLPLAGEGTTTLNSEADEDLLVAFYDGLHQGSSLDAQNTIVEQNEAE
;
A
#
# COMPACT_ATOMS: atom_id res chain seq x y z
N MET A 1 -31.89 73.97 26.00
CA MET A 1 -31.53 73.99 24.56
C MET A 1 -30.07 73.66 24.41
N ARG A 2 -29.74 72.85 23.40
CA ARG A 2 -28.43 72.40 22.90
C ARG A 2 -27.77 71.20 23.61
N ALA A 3 -28.09 70.04 23.05
CA ALA A 3 -27.27 68.84 22.97
C ALA A 3 -26.01 69.05 22.11
N PHE A 4 -24.97 68.24 22.33
CA PHE A 4 -24.00 67.68 21.37
C PHE A 4 -23.15 66.65 22.16
N PHE A 5 -23.43 65.34 22.10
CA PHE A 5 -23.03 64.33 21.11
C PHE A 5 -21.50 64.16 20.91
N PHE A 6 -21.05 62.97 21.34
CA PHE A 6 -19.78 62.21 21.23
C PHE A 6 -19.12 62.22 19.83
N PRO A 7 -17.79 61.89 19.66
CA PRO A 7 -17.36 60.50 19.77
C PRO A 7 -16.01 60.20 20.44
N LEU A 8 -16.07 59.07 21.14
CA LEU A 8 -15.02 58.22 21.65
C LEU A 8 -14.27 57.62 20.43
N VAL A 9 -12.97 57.90 20.30
CA VAL A 9 -12.13 57.23 19.31
C VAL A 9 -11.71 55.89 19.89
N VAL A 10 -12.40 54.83 19.51
CA VAL A 10 -11.96 53.45 19.76
C VAL A 10 -11.03 53.06 18.62
N LEU A 11 -9.73 52.95 18.92
CA LEU A 11 -8.77 52.30 18.04
C LEU A 11 -9.08 50.81 18.01
N ALA A 12 -9.65 50.32 16.91
CA ALA A 12 -9.72 48.89 16.63
C ALA A 12 -8.44 48.48 15.90
N THR A 13 -7.48 47.91 16.63
CA THR A 13 -6.38 47.13 16.05
C THR A 13 -6.99 45.87 15.44
N LEU A 14 -7.09 45.84 14.10
CA LEU A 14 -7.31 44.62 13.35
C LEU A 14 -6.04 43.77 13.48
N ALA A 15 -6.01 42.91 14.50
CA ALA A 15 -5.17 41.73 14.43
C ALA A 15 -5.74 40.87 13.31
N SER A 16 -5.14 40.97 12.12
CA SER A 16 -5.25 39.94 11.10
C SER A 16 -4.62 38.68 11.69
N GLY A 17 -5.42 37.92 12.44
CA GLY A 17 -5.10 36.53 12.71
C GLY A 17 -5.03 35.85 11.36
N CYS A 18 -3.82 35.51 10.91
CA CYS A 18 -3.67 34.35 10.04
C CYS A 18 -4.39 33.23 10.79
N ALA A 19 -5.52 32.78 10.25
CA ALA A 19 -6.04 31.47 10.61
C ALA A 19 -4.89 30.53 10.27
N SER A 20 -4.18 30.09 11.31
CA SER A 20 -3.30 28.95 11.20
C SER A 20 -4.26 27.83 10.87
N THR A 21 -4.35 27.47 9.59
CA THR A 21 -4.91 26.19 9.19
C THR A 21 -3.97 25.18 9.83
N GLU A 22 -4.28 24.78 11.06
CA GLU A 22 -3.69 23.57 11.63
C GLU A 22 -3.96 22.49 10.58
N ALA A 23 -2.88 21.87 10.11
CA ALA A 23 -3.01 20.72 9.25
C ALA A 23 -3.98 19.75 9.94
N PRO A 24 -4.95 19.17 9.22
CA PRO A 24 -5.85 18.19 9.82
C PRO A 24 -4.99 17.13 10.53
N PRO A 25 -5.41 16.66 11.70
CA PRO A 25 -4.64 15.67 12.45
C PRO A 25 -4.43 14.45 11.55
N VAL A 26 -3.18 14.10 11.27
CA VAL A 26 -2.87 12.86 10.55
C VAL A 26 -3.29 11.70 11.44
N MET A 27 -4.09 10.77 10.91
CA MET A 27 -4.39 9.53 11.61
C MET A 27 -3.18 8.61 11.47
N GLN A 28 -2.50 8.30 12.59
CA GLN A 28 -1.53 7.21 12.61
C GLN A 28 -2.28 5.89 12.62
N GLY A 29 -2.17 5.15 11.51
CA GLY A 29 -2.66 3.78 11.40
C GLY A 29 -1.49 2.84 11.14
N ASP A 30 -1.43 1.72 11.85
CA ASP A 30 -0.50 0.66 11.48
C ASP A 30 -0.97 0.04 10.16
N VAL A 31 -0.11 0.00 9.15
CA VAL A 31 -0.37 -0.72 7.91
C VAL A 31 0.42 -2.02 7.95
N MET A 32 -0.31 -3.13 7.97
CA MET A 32 0.27 -4.46 7.93
C MET A 32 0.18 -5.00 6.52
N ALA A 33 1.25 -5.57 6.00
CA ALA A 33 1.22 -6.46 4.86
C ALA A 33 1.32 -7.90 5.35
N ARG A 34 0.53 -8.80 4.79
CA ARG A 34 0.57 -10.21 5.17
C ARG A 34 0.36 -11.13 3.98
N TYR A 35 1.06 -12.25 3.94
CA TYR A 35 0.65 -13.37 3.12
C TYR A 35 -0.65 -13.94 3.69
N ALA A 36 -1.56 -14.40 2.83
CA ALA A 36 -2.76 -15.07 3.30
C ALA A 36 -2.42 -16.32 4.14
N ASP A 37 -3.15 -16.52 5.24
CA ASP A 37 -2.92 -17.67 6.12
C ASP A 37 -3.14 -18.98 5.37
N ASN A 38 -2.23 -19.92 5.59
CA ASN A 38 -2.32 -21.27 5.04
C ASN A 38 -1.91 -22.31 6.08
N SER A 39 -2.25 -23.57 5.84
CA SER A 39 -2.05 -24.64 6.83
C SER A 39 -0.61 -25.13 6.96
N ALA A 40 0.26 -24.78 6.00
CA ALA A 40 1.64 -25.27 5.91
C ALA A 40 2.69 -24.20 6.31
N GLN A 41 2.31 -22.93 6.36
CA GLN A 41 3.17 -21.76 6.51
C GLN A 41 4.44 -21.84 5.65
N VAL A 42 4.26 -21.77 4.32
CA VAL A 42 5.38 -21.86 3.36
C VAL A 42 6.20 -20.57 3.26
N GLY A 43 5.64 -19.41 3.62
CA GLY A 43 6.35 -18.13 3.70
C GLY A 43 7.09 -18.01 5.03
N ILE A 44 8.40 -17.76 4.97
CA ILE A 44 9.26 -17.66 6.16
C ILE A 44 9.80 -16.25 6.39
N GLY A 45 9.70 -15.37 5.40
CA GLY A 45 10.08 -13.97 5.50
C GLY A 45 10.08 -13.28 4.14
N GLY A 46 10.65 -12.08 4.09
CA GLY A 46 10.71 -11.31 2.85
C GLY A 46 10.72 -9.81 3.06
N THR A 47 10.55 -9.07 1.96
CA THR A 47 10.46 -7.61 1.96
C THR A 47 9.58 -7.13 0.81
N LEU A 48 8.76 -6.10 1.06
CA LEU A 48 8.03 -5.35 0.04
C LEU A 48 8.54 -3.91 0.06
N VAL A 49 9.06 -3.46 -1.07
CA VAL A 49 9.61 -2.11 -1.26
C VAL A 49 8.64 -1.29 -2.10
N ALA A 50 8.02 -0.29 -1.45
CA ALA A 50 7.09 0.63 -2.08
C ALA A 50 7.66 2.05 -2.07
N PRO A 51 8.39 2.50 -3.11
CA PRO A 51 8.96 3.84 -3.12
C PRO A 51 7.92 4.96 -3.22
N GLU A 52 6.71 4.66 -3.67
CA GLU A 52 5.62 5.62 -3.78
C GLU A 52 4.30 5.00 -3.29
N ILE A 53 3.65 5.70 -2.37
CA ILE A 53 2.29 5.44 -1.93
C ILE A 53 1.49 6.72 -2.15
N ALA A 54 0.39 6.62 -2.86
CA ALA A 54 -0.52 7.72 -3.13
C ALA A 54 -1.90 7.40 -2.52
N PHE A 55 -2.40 8.32 -1.70
CA PHE A 55 -3.74 8.27 -1.15
C PHE A 55 -4.68 9.05 -2.06
N GLU A 56 -5.84 8.48 -2.38
CA GLU A 56 -6.86 9.11 -3.21
C GLU A 56 -8.09 9.48 -2.39
N PRO A 57 -8.15 10.69 -1.81
CA PRO A 57 -9.36 11.18 -1.17
C PRO A 57 -10.53 11.29 -2.15
N CYS A 58 -11.75 11.00 -1.69
CA CYS A 58 -12.93 11.06 -2.54
C CYS A 58 -13.31 12.48 -2.99
N GLU A 59 -13.00 13.49 -2.18
CA GLU A 59 -13.39 14.89 -2.44
C GLU A 59 -12.20 15.87 -2.53
N ALA A 60 -10.96 15.35 -2.63
CA ALA A 60 -9.76 16.18 -2.66
C ALA A 60 -8.72 15.68 -3.68
N ALA A 61 -7.63 16.43 -3.82
CA ALA A 61 -6.51 16.00 -4.65
C ALA A 61 -5.75 14.84 -3.99
N THR A 62 -5.16 13.99 -4.83
CA THR A 62 -4.27 12.90 -4.41
C THR A 62 -3.16 13.42 -3.49
N LEU A 63 -2.95 12.70 -2.40
CA LEU A 63 -1.93 13.01 -1.38
C LEU A 63 -0.81 11.98 -1.47
N GLN A 64 0.44 12.44 -1.40
CA GLN A 64 1.59 11.54 -1.39
C GLN A 64 1.90 11.08 0.04
N GLY A 65 1.87 9.77 0.26
CA GLY A 65 2.22 9.11 1.53
C GLY A 65 3.70 8.83 1.70
N GLY A 66 4.48 8.90 0.61
CA GLY A 66 5.92 8.68 0.63
C GLY A 66 6.32 7.20 0.56
N PRO A 67 7.62 6.91 0.67
CA PRO A 67 8.13 5.55 0.54
C PRO A 67 7.89 4.73 1.81
N ALA A 68 7.63 3.44 1.62
CA ALA A 68 7.50 2.45 2.69
C ALA A 68 8.26 1.17 2.36
N THR A 69 8.69 0.46 3.41
CA THR A 69 9.26 -0.87 3.28
C THR A 69 8.67 -1.75 4.37
N PHE A 70 8.07 -2.87 3.95
CA PHE A 70 7.51 -3.87 4.85
C PHE A 70 8.51 -5.02 4.93
N THR A 71 9.07 -5.27 6.12
CA THR A 71 9.89 -6.45 6.38
C THR A 71 9.01 -7.53 6.98
N PHE A 72 9.00 -8.72 6.35
CA PHE A 72 8.17 -9.83 6.79
C PHE A 72 8.96 -10.74 7.73
N GLU A 73 8.40 -11.00 8.91
CA GLU A 73 8.86 -12.04 9.84
C GLU A 73 7.83 -13.19 9.79
N GLY A 74 8.14 -14.25 9.05
CA GLY A 74 7.13 -15.25 8.69
C GLY A 74 6.16 -14.71 7.65
N ASN A 75 4.87 -14.66 7.99
CA ASN A 75 3.80 -14.26 7.06
C ASN A 75 3.40 -12.80 7.15
N GLU A 76 3.90 -12.05 8.13
CA GLU A 76 3.43 -10.70 8.42
C GLU A 76 4.61 -9.72 8.44
N GLY A 77 4.39 -8.54 7.86
CA GLY A 77 5.25 -7.38 7.97
C GLY A 77 4.42 -6.16 8.30
N ALA A 78 4.93 -5.28 9.16
CA ALA A 78 4.19 -4.09 9.59
C ALA A 78 5.04 -2.84 9.40
N VAL A 79 4.37 -1.75 9.02
CA VAL A 79 4.95 -0.41 9.00
C VAL A 79 3.90 0.58 9.48
N THR A 80 4.33 1.66 10.13
CA THR A 80 3.42 2.76 10.44
C THR A 80 3.33 3.68 9.24
N LEU A 81 2.13 3.87 8.70
CA LEU A 81 1.87 4.90 7.69
C LEU A 81 0.97 5.98 8.27
N ASP A 82 1.32 7.21 7.94
CA ASP A 82 0.53 8.39 8.23
C ASP A 82 -0.63 8.43 7.23
N LEU A 83 -1.80 7.92 7.65
CA LEU A 83 -3.01 7.96 6.83
C LEU A 83 -3.64 9.37 6.93
N PRO A 84 -4.05 9.95 5.79
CA PRO A 84 -4.71 11.24 5.82
C PRO A 84 -6.06 11.14 6.54
N ASP A 85 -6.41 12.18 7.29
CA ASP A 85 -7.74 12.34 7.89
C ASP A 85 -8.73 12.83 6.82
N ALA A 86 -9.09 11.90 5.92
CA ALA A 86 -10.03 12.09 4.84
C ALA A 86 -10.66 10.76 4.44
N GLU A 87 -11.88 10.80 3.89
CA GLU A 87 -12.48 9.63 3.25
C GLU A 87 -11.69 9.28 1.98
N LEU A 88 -11.13 8.06 1.95
CA LEU A 88 -10.32 7.56 0.85
C LEU A 88 -11.16 6.71 -0.09
N CYS A 89 -11.09 7.03 -1.37
CA CYS A 89 -11.64 6.24 -2.47
C CYS A 89 -10.66 5.17 -2.95
N GLY A 90 -9.38 5.30 -2.59
CA GLY A 90 -8.41 4.22 -2.71
C GLY A 90 -6.99 4.62 -2.30
N ILE A 91 -6.08 3.64 -2.39
CA ILE A 91 -4.64 3.81 -2.17
C ILE A 91 -3.92 3.11 -3.31
N ARG A 92 -3.04 3.84 -3.99
CA ARG A 92 -2.11 3.25 -4.95
C ARG A 92 -0.76 3.05 -4.29
N ILE A 93 -0.20 1.86 -4.42
CA ILE A 93 1.12 1.49 -3.88
C ILE A 93 1.96 1.01 -5.06
N VAL A 94 2.97 1.78 -5.43
CA VAL A 94 3.92 1.40 -6.47
C VAL A 94 4.96 0.49 -5.84
N VAL A 95 5.09 -0.73 -6.33
CA VAL A 95 6.02 -1.74 -5.79
C VAL A 95 7.15 -1.97 -6.78
N THR A 96 8.37 -1.64 -6.37
CA THR A 96 9.56 -1.96 -7.17
C THR A 96 10.03 -3.38 -6.94
N GLU A 97 9.84 -3.90 -5.73
CA GLU A 97 10.30 -5.23 -5.37
C GLU A 97 9.44 -5.87 -4.28
N LEU A 98 9.06 -7.12 -4.50
CA LEU A 98 8.50 -8.02 -3.49
C LEU A 98 9.40 -9.27 -3.44
N ILE A 99 10.23 -9.35 -2.41
CA ILE A 99 11.04 -10.52 -2.09
C ILE A 99 10.24 -11.40 -1.14
N ILE A 100 10.10 -12.68 -1.49
CA ILE A 100 9.48 -13.71 -0.66
C ILE A 100 10.52 -14.78 -0.41
N GLU A 101 10.82 -15.03 0.86
CA GLU A 101 11.61 -16.18 1.30
C GLU A 101 10.64 -17.28 1.71
N ALA A 102 10.81 -18.47 1.14
CA ALA A 102 9.89 -19.58 1.32
C ALA A 102 10.60 -20.93 1.40
N GLU A 103 9.91 -21.94 1.91
CA GLU A 103 10.32 -23.34 1.89
C GLU A 103 9.31 -24.19 1.13
N ASP A 104 9.80 -25.04 0.23
CA ASP A 104 9.03 -26.00 -0.55
C ASP A 104 9.66 -27.39 -0.41
N ASP A 105 8.96 -28.32 0.24
CA ASP A 105 9.44 -29.67 0.55
C ASP A 105 10.86 -29.72 1.16
N GLY A 106 11.17 -28.77 2.06
CA GLY A 106 12.48 -28.66 2.72
C GLY A 106 13.56 -27.97 1.88
N VAL A 107 13.20 -27.42 0.73
CA VAL A 107 14.09 -26.65 -0.15
C VAL A 107 13.77 -25.16 0.01
N ALA A 108 14.76 -24.38 0.43
CA ALA A 108 14.65 -22.94 0.51
C ALA A 108 14.58 -22.32 -0.90
N LYS A 109 13.63 -21.41 -1.09
CA LYS A 109 13.39 -20.67 -2.34
C LYS A 109 13.28 -19.18 -2.05
N THR A 110 13.70 -18.36 -3.01
CA THR A 110 13.50 -16.92 -2.98
C THR A 110 12.78 -16.51 -4.25
N VAL A 111 11.63 -15.85 -4.13
CA VAL A 111 10.86 -15.32 -5.26
C VAL A 111 10.96 -13.80 -5.23
N VAL A 112 11.24 -13.19 -6.37
CA VAL A 112 11.38 -11.72 -6.49
C VAL A 112 10.41 -11.22 -7.55
N GLY A 113 9.28 -10.66 -7.15
CA GLY A 113 8.36 -9.90 -8.01
C GLY A 113 8.88 -8.47 -8.19
N GLN A 114 8.81 -7.92 -9.40
CA GLN A 114 9.33 -6.59 -9.71
C GLN A 114 8.33 -5.77 -10.53
N ASP A 115 8.38 -4.45 -10.33
CA ASP A 115 7.69 -3.43 -11.13
C ASP A 115 6.19 -3.72 -11.35
N PHE A 116 5.42 -3.62 -10.28
CA PHE A 116 3.96 -3.75 -10.31
C PHE A 116 3.30 -2.82 -9.29
N ASP A 117 2.00 -2.60 -9.43
CA ASP A 117 1.24 -1.71 -8.55
C ASP A 117 0.19 -2.50 -7.76
N PHE A 118 -0.10 -2.04 -6.55
CA PHE A 118 -1.31 -2.44 -5.84
C PHE A 118 -2.30 -1.28 -5.79
N TRP A 119 -3.57 -1.62 -5.99
CA TRP A 119 -4.70 -0.74 -5.75
C TRP A 119 -5.53 -1.26 -4.58
N VAL A 120 -5.63 -0.49 -3.50
CA VAL A 120 -6.54 -0.78 -2.38
C VAL A 120 -7.81 0.02 -2.61
N PRO A 121 -8.97 -0.63 -2.83
CA PRO A 121 -10.22 0.08 -3.04
C PRO A 121 -10.72 0.71 -1.74
N GLY A 122 -11.40 1.86 -1.82
CA GLY A 122 -11.86 2.63 -0.66
C GLY A 122 -12.66 1.82 0.35
N GLU A 123 -13.49 0.88 -0.10
CA GLU A 123 -14.29 0.00 0.76
C GLU A 123 -13.46 -1.00 1.60
N ALA A 124 -12.22 -1.27 1.20
CA ALA A 124 -11.30 -2.12 1.96
C ALA A 124 -10.50 -1.31 3.00
N ILE A 125 -10.57 0.03 2.96
CA ILE A 125 -9.87 0.90 3.88
C ILE A 125 -10.72 1.06 5.15
N PRO A 126 -10.20 0.66 6.33
CA PRO A 126 -10.95 0.78 7.57
C PRO A 126 -11.11 2.25 7.96
N THR A 127 -12.27 2.58 8.52
CA THR A 127 -12.56 3.93 9.05
C THR A 127 -11.92 4.20 10.41
N GLU A 128 -11.58 3.14 11.14
CA GLU A 128 -10.83 3.17 12.41
C GLU A 128 -9.89 1.96 12.49
N GLY A 129 -8.69 2.14 13.06
CA GLY A 129 -7.70 1.08 13.19
C GLY A 129 -6.65 1.06 12.07
N GLY A 130 -5.92 -0.05 11.96
CA GLY A 130 -4.86 -0.25 10.97
C GLY A 130 -5.37 -0.94 9.69
N LEU A 131 -4.72 -0.67 8.55
CA LEU A 131 -5.02 -1.31 7.26
C LEU A 131 -4.24 -2.62 7.14
N VAL A 132 -4.91 -3.70 6.70
CA VAL A 132 -4.24 -4.98 6.39
C VAL A 132 -4.25 -5.21 4.88
N LEU A 133 -3.07 -5.24 4.29
CA LEU A 133 -2.80 -5.60 2.92
C LEU A 133 -2.58 -7.12 2.85
N GLN A 134 -3.62 -7.88 2.55
CA GLN A 134 -3.50 -9.30 2.31
C GLN A 134 -2.97 -9.54 0.89
N LEU A 135 -1.91 -10.33 0.78
CA LEU A 135 -1.25 -10.73 -0.46
C LEU A 135 -1.64 -12.17 -0.81
N GLY A 136 -2.29 -12.33 -1.97
CA GLY A 136 -2.73 -13.60 -2.53
C GLY A 136 -3.82 -14.30 -1.71
N ASN A 137 -4.24 -15.49 -2.17
CA ASN A 137 -5.12 -16.37 -1.40
C ASN A 137 -4.31 -17.38 -0.56
N SER A 138 -5.01 -18.18 0.25
CA SER A 138 -4.40 -19.16 1.15
C SER A 138 -3.66 -20.31 0.46
N THR A 139 -3.70 -20.46 -0.85
CA THR A 139 -2.97 -21.52 -1.58
C THR A 139 -1.98 -20.98 -2.58
N TRP A 140 -2.06 -19.68 -2.94
CA TRP A 140 -1.26 -19.07 -4.01
C TRP A 140 0.23 -19.37 -3.91
N LEU A 141 0.85 -19.11 -2.74
CA LEU A 141 2.29 -19.32 -2.60
C LEU A 141 2.64 -20.81 -2.64
N GLU A 142 1.81 -21.67 -2.05
CA GLU A 142 1.98 -23.14 -2.11
C GLU A 142 1.85 -23.67 -3.54
N ASP A 143 0.90 -23.16 -4.32
CA ASP A 143 0.68 -23.55 -5.71
C ASP A 143 1.78 -23.02 -6.64
N PHE A 144 2.35 -21.85 -6.33
CA PHE A 144 3.39 -21.20 -7.13
C PHE A 144 4.78 -21.81 -6.90
N LEU A 145 5.14 -22.13 -5.66
CA LEU A 145 6.50 -22.55 -5.30
C LEU A 145 7.03 -23.74 -6.12
N PRO A 146 6.24 -24.79 -6.44
CA PRO A 146 6.69 -25.90 -7.29
C PRO A 146 7.10 -25.46 -8.71
N LEU A 147 6.61 -24.33 -9.20
CA LEU A 147 6.95 -23.75 -10.49
C LEU A 147 8.26 -22.93 -10.42
N ALA A 148 8.54 -22.34 -9.26
CA ALA A 148 9.77 -21.62 -9.01
C ALA A 148 10.97 -22.58 -8.92
N GLY A 149 12.07 -22.20 -9.59
CA GLY A 149 13.31 -22.97 -9.57
C GLY A 149 13.94 -23.02 -8.18
N GLU A 150 14.88 -23.95 -7.99
CA GLU A 150 15.72 -23.96 -6.78
C GLU A 150 16.54 -22.67 -6.68
N GLY A 151 16.59 -22.06 -5.48
CA GLY A 151 17.28 -20.79 -5.27
C GLY A 151 16.42 -19.57 -5.59
N THR A 152 17.00 -18.57 -6.26
CA THR A 152 16.32 -17.30 -6.57
C THR A 152 15.63 -17.34 -7.93
N THR A 153 14.33 -17.08 -7.92
CA THR A 153 13.49 -16.88 -9.10
C THR A 153 13.09 -15.41 -9.20
N THR A 154 13.56 -14.72 -10.24
CA THR A 154 13.21 -13.32 -10.48
C THR A 154 12.14 -13.23 -11.57
N LEU A 155 11.08 -12.48 -11.29
CA LEU A 155 9.90 -12.31 -12.12
C LEU A 155 9.93 -10.93 -12.75
N ASN A 156 10.56 -10.85 -13.92
CA ASN A 156 10.72 -9.64 -14.73
C ASN A 156 10.32 -9.93 -16.19
N SER A 157 10.55 -8.98 -17.10
CA SER A 157 10.22 -9.13 -18.53
C SER A 157 10.94 -10.29 -19.25
N GLU A 158 11.99 -10.86 -18.66
CA GLU A 158 12.75 -11.99 -19.22
C GLU A 158 12.32 -13.34 -18.62
N ALA A 159 11.46 -13.33 -17.60
CA ALA A 159 10.92 -14.54 -17.00
C ALA A 159 9.95 -15.26 -17.94
N ASP A 160 9.75 -16.55 -17.68
CA ASP A 160 8.76 -17.35 -18.40
C ASP A 160 7.36 -16.77 -18.19
N GLU A 161 6.59 -16.62 -19.28
CA GLU A 161 5.27 -15.98 -19.26
C GLU A 161 4.28 -16.73 -18.36
N ASP A 162 4.28 -18.06 -18.42
CA ASP A 162 3.38 -18.88 -17.58
C ASP A 162 3.73 -18.69 -16.10
N LEU A 163 5.02 -18.52 -15.77
CA LEU A 163 5.49 -18.23 -14.42
C LEU A 163 5.07 -16.84 -13.94
N LEU A 164 5.18 -15.82 -14.79
CA LEU A 164 4.69 -14.47 -14.49
C LEU A 164 3.19 -14.48 -14.24
N VAL A 165 2.42 -15.09 -15.14
CA VAL A 165 0.96 -15.20 -15.02
C VAL A 165 0.60 -15.94 -13.73
N ALA A 166 1.20 -17.09 -13.46
CA ALA A 166 0.92 -17.85 -12.24
C ALA A 166 1.19 -17.05 -10.96
N PHE A 167 2.27 -16.27 -10.92
CA PHE A 167 2.58 -15.42 -9.78
C PHE A 167 1.56 -14.29 -9.61
N TYR A 168 1.35 -13.48 -10.65
CA TYR A 168 0.54 -12.27 -10.56
C TYR A 168 -0.96 -12.54 -10.50
N ASP A 169 -1.47 -13.56 -11.19
CA ASP A 169 -2.87 -13.97 -11.09
C ASP A 169 -3.19 -14.47 -9.69
N GLY A 170 -2.29 -15.27 -9.09
CA GLY A 170 -2.51 -15.78 -7.75
C GLY A 170 -2.32 -14.70 -6.67
N LEU A 171 -1.40 -13.75 -6.89
CA LEU A 171 -1.29 -12.54 -6.08
C LEU A 171 -2.58 -11.73 -6.16
N HIS A 172 -3.21 -11.59 -7.34
CA HIS A 172 -4.46 -10.86 -7.50
C HIS A 172 -5.69 -11.57 -6.89
N GLN A 173 -5.93 -12.85 -7.24
CA GLN A 173 -7.19 -13.57 -6.99
C GLN A 173 -7.59 -13.78 -5.51
N GLY A 174 -6.74 -13.42 -4.55
CA GLY A 174 -7.06 -13.52 -3.12
C GLY A 174 -6.62 -12.34 -2.28
N SER A 175 -6.04 -11.32 -2.92
CA SER A 175 -5.60 -10.14 -2.21
C SER A 175 -6.79 -9.31 -1.73
N SER A 176 -6.60 -8.56 -0.65
CA SER A 176 -7.56 -7.51 -0.22
C SER A 176 -7.42 -6.23 -1.06
N LEU A 177 -6.81 -6.35 -2.24
CA LEU A 177 -6.25 -5.31 -3.08
C LEU A 177 -6.12 -5.86 -4.51
N ASP A 178 -6.33 -4.98 -5.49
CA ASP A 178 -6.15 -5.32 -6.89
C ASP A 178 -4.68 -5.15 -7.25
N ALA A 179 -3.95 -6.25 -7.39
CA ALA A 179 -2.62 -6.23 -7.99
C ALA A 179 -2.75 -5.94 -9.49
N GLN A 180 -2.15 -4.86 -9.96
CA GLN A 180 -2.07 -4.48 -11.37
C GLN A 180 -0.64 -4.70 -11.85
N ASN A 181 -0.46 -5.67 -12.74
CA ASN A 181 0.85 -5.97 -13.30
C ASN A 181 1.14 -5.03 -14.48
N THR A 182 2.00 -4.05 -14.27
CA THR A 182 2.41 -3.08 -15.29
C THR A 182 3.25 -3.68 -16.42
N ILE A 183 3.81 -4.89 -16.26
CA ILE A 183 4.63 -5.58 -17.28
C ILE A 183 3.73 -6.29 -18.30
N VAL A 184 2.69 -6.99 -17.85
CA VAL A 184 1.79 -7.74 -18.76
C VAL A 184 0.90 -6.80 -19.58
N GLU A 185 0.43 -5.70 -19.00
CA GLU A 185 -0.37 -4.70 -19.72
C GLU A 185 0.40 -4.02 -20.87
N GLN A 186 1.74 -3.95 -20.80
CA GLN A 186 2.56 -3.41 -21.90
C GLN A 186 2.67 -4.39 -23.08
N ASN A 187 2.61 -5.70 -22.82
CA ASN A 187 2.73 -6.72 -23.86
C ASN A 187 1.43 -6.97 -24.64
N GLU A 188 0.26 -6.58 -24.10
CA GLU A 188 -1.01 -6.64 -24.83
C GLU A 188 -1.24 -5.43 -25.77
N ALA A 189 -0.39 -4.40 -25.67
CA ALA A 189 -0.51 -3.16 -26.44
C ALA A 189 0.35 -3.11 -27.72
N GLU A 190 1.13 -4.15 -28.02
CA GLU A 190 2.02 -4.24 -29.20
C GLU A 190 1.50 -5.17 -30.32
#